data_AF-A0A931SN81-F1
#
_entry.id   AF-A0A931SN81-F1
#
_cell.length_a   1.000
_cell.length_b   1.000
_cell.length_c   1.000
_cell.angle_alpha   90.00
_cell.angle_beta   90.00
_cell.angle_gamma   90.00
#
_symmetry.space_group_name_H-M   'P 1'
#
loop_
_entity.id
_entity.type
_entity.pdbx_description
1 polymer ?
#
loop_
_entity_poly.entity_id
_entity_poly.type
_entity_poly.pdbx_seq_one_letter_code
_entity_poly.pdbx_strand_id
1 'polypeptide(L)' 'MALRREKVGFEERLVDDDQKFMDEALALSDTVPVFVHPDGRVEVGFRGEVG' A
#
# COMPACT_ATOMS: atom_id res chain seq x y z
N MET A 1 -5.27 -7.91 -7.06
CA MET A 1 -5.47 -7.83 -5.60
C MET A 1 -5.32 -9.19 -4.90
N ALA A 2 -4.06 -9.62 -4.74
CA ALA A 2 -3.66 -10.88 -4.11
C ALA A 2 -3.98 -10.97 -2.60
N LEU A 3 -4.12 -9.83 -1.91
CA LEU A 3 -4.35 -9.75 -0.46
C LEU A 3 -5.74 -10.15 0.00
N ARG A 4 -6.76 -10.06 -0.87
CA ARG A 4 -8.13 -10.50 -0.53
C ARG A 4 -8.22 -12.03 -0.35
N ARG A 5 -7.19 -12.77 -0.79
CA ARG A 5 -7.15 -14.23 -0.78
C ARG A 5 -6.54 -14.79 0.52
N GLU A 6 -5.73 -13.98 1.20
CA GLU A 6 -5.23 -14.27 2.54
C GLU A 6 -6.16 -13.53 3.51
N LYS A 7 -6.73 -14.20 4.53
CA LYS A 7 -7.68 -13.60 5.49
C LYS A 7 -7.00 -12.62 6.46
N VAL A 8 -6.03 -11.84 5.97
CA VAL A 8 -5.36 -10.79 6.71
C VAL A 8 -6.28 -9.58 6.68
N GLY A 9 -6.62 -9.03 7.85
CA GLY A 9 -7.35 -7.76 7.90
C GLY A 9 -6.43 -6.66 7.40
N PHE A 10 -6.78 -6.03 6.29
CA PHE A 10 -6.09 -4.84 5.78
C PHE A 10 -7.12 -3.75 5.45
N GLU A 11 -6.67 -2.51 5.52
CA GLU A 11 -7.40 -1.35 5.03
C GLU A 11 -6.75 -0.92 3.72
N GLU A 12 -7.51 -0.92 2.62
CA GLU A 12 -7.04 -0.43 1.33
C GLU A 12 -7.40 1.05 1.20
N ARG A 13 -6.40 1.88 0.90
CA ARG A 13 -6.55 3.31 0.67
C ARG A 13 -6.04 3.64 -0.73
N LEU A 14 -6.93 4.12 -1.60
CA LEU A 14 -6.59 4.50 -2.96
C LEU A 14 -6.05 5.93 -2.97
N VAL A 15 -4.82 6.10 -3.47
CA VAL A 15 -4.17 7.42 -3.58
C VAL A 15 -4.85 8.34 -4.59
N ASP A 16 -5.59 7.76 -5.54
CA ASP A 16 -6.33 8.53 -6.56
C ASP A 16 -7.58 9.22 -6.00
N ASP A 17 -8.14 8.71 -4.89
CA ASP A 17 -9.39 9.23 -4.32
C ASP A 17 -9.17 10.34 -3.27
N ASP A 18 -8.00 10.39 -2.63
CA ASP A 18 -7.66 11.41 -1.61
C ASP A 18 -6.19 11.83 -1.72
N GLN A 19 -5.96 13.13 -1.96
CA GLN A 19 -4.61 13.71 -2.00
C GLN A 19 -3.81 13.49 -0.71
N LYS A 20 -4.46 13.35 0.44
CA LYS A 20 -3.77 13.01 1.69
C LYS A 20 -3.15 11.62 1.65
N PHE A 21 -3.81 10.66 1.01
CA PHE A 21 -3.26 9.32 0.84
C PHE A 21 -2.12 9.32 -0.18
N MET A 22 -2.20 10.17 -1.21
CA MET A 22 -1.08 10.41 -2.11
C MET A 22 0.13 10.98 -1.36
N ASP A 23 -0.06 12.03 -0.56
CA ASP A 23 1.01 12.65 0.24
C ASP A 23 1.62 11.65 1.24
N GLU A 24 0.79 10.84 1.91
CA GLU A 24 1.24 9.77 2.81
C GLU A 24 2.05 8.70 2.06
N ALA A 25 1.59 8.28 0.87
CA ALA A 25 2.30 7.30 0.05
C ALA A 25 3.65 7.85 -0.42
N LEU A 26 3.68 9.09 -0.93
CA LEU A 26 4.91 9.78 -1.37
C LEU A 26 5.92 10.00 -0.25
N ALA A 27 5.45 10.21 0.98
CA ALA A 27 6.33 10.29 2.15
C ALA A 27 7.03 8.96 2.47
N LEU A 28 6.43 7.84 2.07
CA LEU A 28 6.94 6.49 2.32
C LEU A 28 7.73 5.92 1.13
N SER A 29 7.31 6.23 -0.09
CA SER A 29 7.87 5.69 -1.33
C SER A 29 7.42 6.49 -2.55
N ASP A 30 8.30 6.64 -3.55
CA ASP A 30 7.96 7.21 -4.86
C ASP A 30 7.13 6.25 -5.75
N THR A 31 6.78 5.07 -5.24
CA THR A 31 6.06 4.02 -5.99
C THR A 31 5.07 3.27 -5.12
N VAL A 32 3.86 3.05 -5.65
CA VAL A 32 2.78 2.24 -5.08
C VAL A 32 2.73 0.84 -5.77
N PRO A 33 2.14 -0.19 -5.14
CA PRO A 33 1.52 -0.21 -3.81
C PRO A 33 2.56 -0.20 -2.66
N VAL A 34 2.19 0.47 -1.56
CA VAL A 34 2.96 0.53 -0.30
C VAL A 34 2.18 -0.20 0.79
N PHE A 35 2.83 -1.13 1.47
CA PHE A 35 2.26 -1.86 2.62
C PHE A 35 2.93 -1.39 3.90
N VAL A 36 2.12 -0.92 4.85
CA VAL A 36 2.58 -0.56 6.19
C VAL A 36 2.08 -1.63 7.15
N HIS A 37 3.01 -2.34 7.76
CA HIS A 37 2.74 -3.38 8.74
C HIS A 37 2.60 -2.78 10.15
N PRO A 38 1.88 -3.44 11.09
CA PRO A 38 1.66 -2.91 12.44
C PRO A 38 2.93 -2.70 13.28
N ASP A 39 4.03 -3.38 12.92
CA ASP A 39 5.35 -3.23 13.53
C ASP A 39 6.15 -2.03 12.97
N GLY A 40 5.56 -1.26 12.06
CA GLY A 40 6.18 -0.12 11.40
C GLY A 40 7.03 -0.50 10.18
N ARG A 41 7.05 -1.78 9.78
CA ARG A 41 7.74 -2.19 8.56
C ARG A 41 6.98 -1.68 7.34
N VAL A 42 7.73 -1.12 6.38
CA VAL A 42 7.20 -0.65 5.10
C VAL A 42 7.72 -1.57 4.00
N GLU A 43 6.80 -2.10 3.20
CA GLU A 43 7.13 -2.90 2.01
C GLU A 43 6.59 -2.19 0.76
N VAL A 44 7.50 -1.96 -0.19
CA VAL A 44 7.18 -1.29 -1.46
C VAL A 44 7.15 -2.35 -2.56
N GLY A 45 6.02 -2.43 -3.27
CA GLY A 45 5.79 -3.39 -4.35
C GLY A 45 5.45 -4.78 -3.83
N PHE A 46 4.27 -5.29 -4.20
CA PHE A 46 3.93 -6.68 -3.97
C PHE A 46 4.58 -7.56 -5.06
N ARG A 47 5.08 -8.73 -4.68
CA ARG A 47 5.70 -9.69 -5.61
C ARG A 47 4.66 -10.16 -6.65
N GLY A 48 4.61 -9.50 -7.81
CA GLY A 48 3.77 -9.88 -8.94
C GLY A 48 2.81 -8.81 -9.49
N GLU A 49 2.78 -7.58 -8.96
CA GLU A 49 2.00 -6.49 -9.58
C GLU A 49 2.94 -5.45 -10.21
N VAL A 50 2.93 -5.41 -11.54
CA VAL A 50 3.43 -4.30 -12.36
C VAL A 50 2.27 -3.31 -12.49
N GLY A 51 2.51 -2.05 -12.09
CA GLY A 51 1.79 -0.83 -12.49
C GLY A 51 0.29 -0.91 -12.72
#